data_AF-A0AAW8TLS9-F1
#
_entry.id   AF-A0AAW8TLS9-F1
#
_cell.length_a   1.000
_cell.length_b   1.000
_cell.length_c   1.000
_cell.angle_alpha   90.00
_cell.angle_beta   90.00
_cell.angle_gamma   90.00
#
_symmetry.space_group_name_H-M   'P 1'
#
loop_
_entity.id
_entity.type
_entity.pdbx_description
1 polymer ?
#
loop_
_entity_poly.entity_id
_entity_poly.type
_entity_poly.pdbx_seq_one_letter_code
_entity_poly.pdbx_strand_id
1 'polypeptide(L)' 'MPSTYHRCHVGLNHLVFHCDKIETIDHIHQYCLDNHLTLLYEENYPYAAGKEFYAVLFEDPDRIKIEVRLRKD' A
#
# COMPACT_ATOMS: atom_id res chain seq x y z
N MET A 1 28.65 -3.89 6.98
CA MET A 1 27.78 -3.69 5.80
C MET A 1 26.92 -2.46 6.06
N PRO A 2 26.66 -1.59 5.07
CA PRO A 2 25.67 -0.54 5.27
C PRO A 2 24.36 -1.20 5.71
N SER A 3 23.68 -0.64 6.72
CA SER A 3 22.41 -1.21 7.16
C SER A 3 21.44 -1.17 5.98
N THR A 4 20.94 -2.32 5.56
CA THR A 4 19.85 -2.39 4.58
C THR A 4 18.64 -1.64 5.15
N TYR A 5 17.93 -0.89 4.33
CA TYR A 5 16.74 -0.17 4.77
C TYR A 5 15.71 -1.12 5.41
N HIS A 6 15.09 -0.67 6.48
CA HIS A 6 13.99 -1.36 7.15
C HIS A 6 13.01 -0.31 7.67
N ARG A 7 11.77 -0.32 7.15
CA ARG A 7 10.75 0.72 7.44
C ARG A 7 10.40 0.94 8.91
N CYS A 8 10.80 0.03 9.80
CA CYS A 8 10.61 0.16 11.25
C CYS A 8 11.79 0.86 11.97
N HIS A 9 12.90 1.13 11.28
CA HIS A 9 14.00 1.95 11.81
C HIS A 9 13.70 3.45 11.58
N VAL A 10 14.51 4.31 12.19
CA VAL A 10 14.42 5.77 12.00
C VAL A 10 14.57 6.09 10.51
N GLY A 11 13.61 6.87 9.97
CA GLY A 11 13.57 7.25 8.56
C GLY A 11 12.16 7.15 7.99
N LEU A 12 12.08 6.84 6.70
CA LEU A 12 10.81 6.65 6.00
C LEU A 12 10.12 5.36 6.48
N ASN A 13 8.80 5.41 6.66
CA ASN A 13 7.99 4.23 6.98
C ASN A 13 7.02 3.89 5.85
N HIS A 14 6.22 4.87 5.44
CA HIS A 14 5.20 4.69 4.40
C HIS A 14 4.93 5.98 3.64
N LEU A 15 4.43 5.82 2.41
CA LEU A 15 3.91 6.90 1.57
C LEU A 15 2.45 6.60 1.24
N VAL A 16 1.63 7.65 1.18
CA VAL A 16 0.22 7.55 0.82
C VAL A 16 -0.06 8.38 -0.44
N PHE A 17 -0.71 7.76 -1.42
CA PHE A 17 -1.20 8.42 -2.63
C PHE A 17 -2.73 8.40 -2.67
N HIS A 18 -3.33 9.48 -3.17
CA HIS A 18 -4.76 9.56 -3.35
C HIS A 18 -5.15 9.23 -4.80
N CYS A 19 -6.30 8.58 -4.97
CA CYS A 19 -6.96 8.45 -6.26
C CYS A 19 -8.44 8.81 -6.16
N ASP A 20 -9.05 9.21 -7.27
CA ASP A 20 -10.45 9.66 -7.29
C ASP A 20 -11.44 8.52 -7.65
N LYS A 21 -10.94 7.32 -7.91
CA LYS A 21 -11.70 6.19 -8.46
C LYS A 21 -11.36 4.90 -7.73
N ILE A 22 -12.40 4.14 -7.36
CA ILE A 22 -12.26 2.82 -6.72
C ILE A 22 -11.61 1.84 -7.69
N GLU A 23 -11.95 1.92 -8.98
CA GLU A 23 -11.43 1.03 -10.02
C GLU A 23 -9.90 1.13 -10.14
N THR A 24 -9.33 2.31 -9.87
CA THR A 24 -7.87 2.49 -9.83
C THR A 24 -7.24 1.66 -8.70
N ILE A 25 -7.90 1.57 -7.55
CA ILE A 25 -7.42 0.82 -6.38
C ILE A 25 -7.48 -0.68 -6.69
N ASP A 26 -8.62 -1.16 -7.22
CA ASP A 26 -8.79 -2.56 -7.61
C ASP A 26 -7.81 -2.98 -8.70
N HIS A 27 -7.55 -2.11 -9.69
CA HIS A 27 -6.54 -2.38 -10.71
C HIS A 27 -5.13 -2.47 -10.12
N ILE A 28 -4.78 -1.62 -9.16
CA ILE A 28 -3.47 -1.69 -8.48
C ILE A 28 -3.38 -2.97 -7.64
N HIS A 29 -4.45 -3.35 -6.94
CA HIS A 29 -4.51 -4.61 -6.20
C HIS A 29 -4.29 -5.81 -7.12
N GLN A 30 -5.00 -5.88 -8.24
CA GLN A 30 -4.83 -6.94 -9.23
C GLN A 30 -3.41 -6.94 -9.83
N TYR A 31 -2.87 -5.77 -10.16
CA TYR A 31 -1.50 -5.64 -10.63
C TYR A 31 -0.49 -6.20 -9.62
N CYS A 32 -0.70 -5.96 -8.31
CA CYS A 32 0.16 -6.52 -7.27
C CYS A 32 0.11 -8.05 -7.25
N LEU A 33 -1.07 -8.66 -7.38
CA LEU A 33 -1.25 -10.11 -7.47
C LEU A 33 -0.52 -10.69 -8.69
N ASP A 34 -0.75 -10.08 -9.87
CA ASP A 34 -0.20 -10.55 -11.15
C ASP A 34 1.32 -10.45 -11.20
N ASN A 35 1.92 -9.52 -10.45
CA ASN A 35 3.37 -9.28 -10.39
C ASN A 35 4.01 -9.82 -9.10
N HIS A 36 3.28 -10.58 -8.29
CA HIS A 36 3.77 -11.15 -7.03
C HIS A 36 4.37 -10.12 -6.06
N LEU A 37 3.79 -8.91 -6.02
CA LEU A 37 4.15 -7.90 -5.02
C LEU A 37 3.57 -8.29 -3.66
N THR A 38 4.27 -7.95 -2.58
CA THR A 38 3.79 -8.22 -1.22
C THR A 38 2.63 -7.30 -0.89
N LEU A 39 1.40 -7.82 -0.96
CA LEU A 39 0.22 -7.17 -0.39
C LEU A 39 0.29 -7.22 1.14
N LEU A 40 -0.12 -6.12 1.78
CA LEU A 40 -0.12 -5.99 3.23
C LEU A 40 -1.55 -5.98 3.75
N TYR A 41 -1.80 -6.81 4.76
CA TYR A 41 -3.11 -6.90 5.44
C TYR A 41 -4.25 -7.29 4.48
N GLU A 42 -3.98 -8.19 3.53
CA GLU A 42 -4.90 -8.62 2.47
C GLU A 42 -6.23 -9.14 3.04
N GLU A 43 -6.21 -9.78 4.21
CA GLU A 43 -7.40 -10.25 4.92
C GLU A 43 -8.38 -9.13 5.29
N ASN A 44 -7.90 -7.88 5.31
CA ASN A 44 -8.67 -6.68 5.61
C ASN A 44 -8.88 -5.79 4.36
N TYR A 45 -8.43 -6.20 3.17
CA TYR A 45 -8.69 -5.47 1.93
C TYR A 45 -10.21 -5.36 1.68
N PRO A 46 -10.76 -4.19 1.28
CA PRO A 46 -10.10 -2.92 0.96
C PRO A 46 -10.07 -1.90 2.12
N TYR A 47 -10.29 -2.31 3.37
CA TYR A 47 -10.42 -1.43 4.54
C TYR A 47 -9.26 -1.55 5.55
N ALA A 48 -8.11 -2.02 5.08
CA ALA A 48 -6.90 -2.21 5.89
C ALA A 48 -6.30 -0.89 6.41
N ALA A 49 -6.53 0.24 5.73
CA ALA A 49 -6.15 1.58 6.20
C ALA A 49 -7.13 2.16 7.25
N GLY A 50 -8.18 1.41 7.60
CA GLY A 50 -9.28 1.84 8.47
C GLY A 50 -10.63 1.77 7.74
N LYS A 51 -11.72 1.59 8.51
CA LYS A 51 -13.08 1.36 7.96
C LYS A 51 -13.62 2.46 7.05
N GLU A 52 -13.04 3.66 7.12
CA GLU A 52 -13.44 4.82 6.31
C GLU A 52 -12.61 5.00 5.04
N PHE A 53 -11.54 4.20 4.85
CA PHE A 53 -10.60 4.36 3.75
C PHE A 53 -10.62 3.10 2.88
N TYR A 54 -11.20 3.24 1.70
CA TYR A 54 -11.03 2.24 0.64
C TYR A 54 -9.61 2.38 0.09
N ALA A 55 -8.77 1.37 0.30
CA ALA A 55 -7.34 1.44 0.00
C ALA A 55 -6.71 0.08 -0.27
N VAL A 56 -5.62 0.10 -1.04
CA VAL A 56 -4.67 -1.01 -1.19
C VAL A 56 -3.36 -0.66 -0.49
N LEU A 57 -2.78 -1.62 0.24
CA LEU A 57 -1.49 -1.48 0.89
C LEU A 57 -0.55 -2.59 0.41
N PHE A 58 0.68 -2.23 0.04
CA PHE A 58 1.68 -3.17 -0.45
C PHE A 58 3.10 -2.70 -0.16
N GLU A 59 4.09 -3.55 -0.39
CA GLU A 59 5.51 -3.19 -0.37
C GLU A 59 6.04 -2.89 -1.78
N ASP A 60 6.84 -1.84 -1.90
CA ASP A 60 7.68 -1.66 -3.08
C ASP A 60 8.93 -2.59 -3.03
N PRO A 61 9.77 -2.64 -4.07
CA PRO A 61 10.97 -3.49 -4.09
C PRO A 61 11.96 -3.23 -2.93
N ASP A 62 11.94 -2.02 -2.36
CA ASP A 62 12.78 -1.62 -1.22
C ASP A 62 12.09 -1.85 0.13
N ARG A 63 10.90 -2.47 0.17
CA ARG A 63 10.08 -2.74 1.37
C ARG A 63 9.50 -1.50 2.05
N ILE A 64 9.42 -0.38 1.33
CA ILE A 64 8.64 0.80 1.72
C ILE A 64 7.16 0.42 1.63
N LYS A 65 6.40 0.75 2.67
CA LYS A 65 4.94 0.55 2.64
C LYS A 65 4.30 1.63 1.76
N ILE A 66 3.61 1.22 0.72
CA ILE A 66 2.82 2.10 -0.13
C ILE A 66 1.34 1.88 0.19
N GLU A 67 0.61 2.97 0.40
CA GLU A 67 -0.84 3.00 0.52
C GLU A 67 -1.41 3.83 -0.64
N VAL A 68 -2.34 3.27 -1.41
CA VAL A 68 -3.12 4.03 -2.39
C VAL A 68 -4.57 3.98 -1.96
N ARG A 69 -5.17 5.14 -1.71
CA ARG A 69 -6.51 5.24 -1.15
C ARG A 69 -7.40 6.20 -1.92
N LEU A 70 -8.71 5.96 -1.81
CA LEU A 70 -9.70 6.85 -2.37
C LEU A 70 -9.63 8.22 -1.66
N ARG A 71 -9.69 9.30 -2.44
CA ARG A 71 -9.78 10.64 -1.88
C ARG A 71 -11.12 10.77 -1.15
N LYS A 72 -11.05 11.23 0.09
CA LYS A 72 -12.22 11.65 0.87
C LYS A 72 -12.31 13.17 0.71
N ASP A 73 -13.45 13.64 0.22
CA ASP A 73 -13.75 15.08 0.12
C ASP A 73 -13.89 15.72 1.52
#